data_AF-A0A1X7TLU8-F1
#
_entry.id   AF-A0A1X7TLU8-F1
#
_cell.length_a   1.000
_cell.length_b   1.000
_cell.length_c   1.000
_cell.angle_alpha   90.00
_cell.angle_beta   90.00
_cell.angle_gamma   90.00
#
_symmetry.space_group_name_H-M   'P 1'
#
loop_
_entity.id
_entity.type
_entity.pdbx_description
1 polymer ?
#
loop_
_entity_poly.entity_id
_entity_poly.type
_entity_poly.pdbx_seq_one_letter_code
_entity_poly.pdbx_strand_id
1 'polypeptide(L)'
;FFSPLKQAWKKEVTCFNSENPGSPVGKSTFSKVFRKAYLSAIKPETIINGFRDSGMYPPNQLAIDQQKLQPAEVYEPIDKKEIKSSYLPIANQMALQSLEEELDEEILKKYQTRFEEGYDLIEDPLYRAWKKLKCKTKASLRVPLQDLTNVQKPSEPPGLFDQTPHSKEPVLKDFLQLPTKDQARKEKPAVAI
;
A
#
# COMPACT_ATOMS: atom_id res chain seq x y z
N PHE A 1 -18.30 24.03 -4.64
CA PHE A 1 -17.10 24.10 -5.52
C PHE A 1 -17.42 24.20 -7.02
N PHE A 2 -17.99 23.18 -7.68
CA PHE A 2 -18.10 23.17 -9.16
C PHE A 2 -19.13 24.15 -9.75
N SER A 3 -20.18 24.50 -9.01
CA SER A 3 -21.22 25.42 -9.48
C SER A 3 -20.67 26.79 -9.91
N PRO A 4 -19.93 27.53 -9.06
CA PRO A 4 -19.34 28.82 -9.45
C PRO A 4 -18.28 28.70 -10.56
N LEU A 5 -17.54 27.59 -10.63
CA LEU A 5 -16.59 27.34 -11.74
C LEU A 5 -17.31 27.24 -13.09
N LYS A 6 -18.45 26.54 -13.15
CA LYS A 6 -19.27 26.45 -14.36
C LYS A 6 -19.82 27.82 -14.79
N GLN A 7 -20.21 28.65 -13.83
CA GLN A 7 -20.70 30.01 -14.11
C GLN A 7 -19.58 30.91 -14.64
N ALA A 8 -18.41 30.90 -13.99
CA ALA A 8 -17.23 31.64 -14.44
C ALA A 8 -16.77 31.17 -15.81
N TRP A 9 -16.77 29.86 -16.08
CA TRP A 9 -16.42 29.31 -17.39
C TRP A 9 -17.35 29.84 -18.49
N LYS A 10 -18.68 29.77 -18.29
CA LYS A 10 -19.65 30.30 -19.25
C LYS A 10 -19.39 31.77 -19.54
N LYS A 11 -19.16 32.57 -18.49
CA LYS A 11 -18.85 34.01 -18.62
C LYS A 11 -17.59 34.24 -19.46
N GLU A 12 -16.50 33.56 -19.14
CA GLU A 12 -15.22 33.74 -19.84
C GLU A 12 -15.28 33.25 -21.30
N VAL A 13 -16.02 32.17 -21.58
CA VAL A 13 -16.25 31.72 -22.96
C VAL A 13 -17.05 32.75 -23.75
N THR A 14 -18.10 33.34 -23.16
CA THR A 14 -18.87 34.42 -23.81
C THR A 14 -17.99 35.64 -24.07
N CYS A 15 -17.16 36.06 -23.11
CA CYS A 15 -16.20 37.15 -23.30
C CYS A 15 -15.19 36.82 -24.40
N PHE A 16 -14.60 35.62 -24.39
CA PHE A 16 -13.63 35.21 -25.40
C PHE A 16 -14.23 35.20 -26.82
N ASN A 17 -15.45 34.70 -26.98
CA ASN A 17 -16.14 34.69 -28.27
C ASN A 17 -16.50 36.10 -28.75
N SER A 18 -16.75 37.05 -27.83
CA SER A 18 -16.98 38.46 -28.19
C SER A 18 -15.70 39.18 -28.63
N GLU A 19 -14.56 38.83 -28.03
CA GLU A 19 -13.24 39.38 -28.37
C GLU A 19 -12.70 38.77 -29.68
N ASN A 20 -13.08 37.54 -30.01
CA ASN A 20 -12.58 36.79 -31.17
C ASN A 20 -13.77 36.26 -31.99
N PRO A 21 -14.48 37.12 -32.73
CA PRO A 21 -15.61 36.69 -33.54
C PRO A 21 -15.14 35.65 -34.58
N GLY A 22 -15.86 34.53 -34.67
CA GLY A 22 -15.60 33.45 -35.63
C GLY A 22 -14.58 32.39 -35.20
N SER A 23 -13.93 32.54 -34.04
CA SER A 23 -13.00 31.53 -33.52
C SER A 23 -13.47 30.99 -32.17
N PRO A 24 -14.08 29.79 -32.11
CA PRO A 24 -14.52 29.19 -30.85
C PRO A 24 -13.33 28.76 -29.98
N VAL A 25 -13.59 28.54 -28.69
CA VAL A 25 -12.57 28.02 -27.76
C VAL A 25 -12.12 26.62 -28.17
N GLY A 26 -10.95 26.54 -28.79
CA GLY A 26 -10.29 25.29 -29.19
C GLY A 26 -9.31 24.75 -28.14
N LYS A 27 -8.63 23.65 -28.49
CA LYS A 27 -7.66 22.98 -27.61
C LYS A 27 -6.49 23.88 -27.19
N SER A 28 -5.99 24.71 -28.11
CA SER A 28 -4.89 25.64 -27.85
C SER A 28 -5.29 26.80 -26.93
N THR A 29 -6.55 27.24 -27.01
CA THR A 29 -7.04 28.43 -26.29
C THR A 29 -7.76 28.09 -24.99
N PHE A 30 -8.19 26.83 -24.82
CA PHE A 30 -8.87 26.33 -23.63
C PHE A 30 -8.16 26.73 -22.35
N SER A 31 -6.86 26.41 -22.21
CA SER A 31 -6.10 26.66 -20.98
C SER A 31 -6.05 28.14 -20.61
N LYS A 32 -6.01 29.04 -21.60
CA LYS A 32 -5.98 30.50 -21.39
C LYS A 32 -7.31 31.00 -20.83
N VAL A 33 -8.43 30.57 -21.43
CA VAL A 33 -9.78 30.94 -20.99
C VAL A 33 -10.10 30.28 -19.65
N PHE A 34 -9.71 29.01 -19.48
CA PHE A 34 -9.95 28.24 -18.27
C PHE A 34 -9.20 28.83 -17.08
N ARG A 35 -7.95 29.26 -17.26
CA ARG A 35 -7.18 29.92 -16.20
C ARG A 35 -7.91 31.15 -15.64
N LYS A 36 -8.48 31.99 -16.51
CA LYS A 36 -9.25 33.17 -16.08
C LYS A 36 -10.48 32.76 -15.26
N ALA A 37 -11.24 31.79 -15.77
CA ALA A 37 -12.43 31.27 -15.09
C ALA A 37 -12.08 30.64 -13.74
N TYR A 38 -10.99 29.89 -13.68
CA TYR A 38 -10.49 29.21 -12.48
C TYR A 38 -10.10 30.21 -11.40
N LEU A 39 -9.30 31.22 -11.72
CA LEU A 39 -8.90 32.25 -10.75
C LEU A 39 -10.09 33.06 -10.20
N SER A 40 -11.11 33.27 -11.01
CA SER A 40 -12.34 33.96 -10.58
C SER A 40 -13.21 33.10 -9.67
N ALA A 41 -13.32 31.80 -9.95
CA ALA A 41 -14.19 30.88 -9.21
C ALA A 41 -13.57 30.29 -7.94
N ILE A 42 -12.25 30.07 -7.95
CA ILE A 42 -11.52 29.40 -6.87
C ILE A 42 -11.16 30.44 -5.81
N LYS A 43 -12.11 30.68 -4.92
CA LYS A 43 -11.93 31.46 -3.70
C LYS A 43 -11.92 30.51 -2.51
N PRO A 44 -11.22 30.83 -1.41
CA PRO A 44 -11.23 30.00 -0.20
C PRO A 44 -12.66 29.74 0.29
N GLU A 45 -13.54 30.74 0.20
CA GLU A 45 -14.96 30.62 0.53
C GLU A 45 -15.70 29.57 -0.32
N THR A 46 -15.46 29.55 -1.63
CA THR A 46 -16.04 28.56 -2.55
C THR A 46 -15.58 27.13 -2.22
N ILE A 47 -14.33 27.00 -1.79
CA ILE A 47 -13.74 25.72 -1.37
C ILE A 47 -14.38 25.27 -0.05
N ILE A 48 -14.44 26.15 0.96
CA ILE A 48 -15.07 25.89 2.26
C ILE A 48 -16.54 25.51 2.08
N ASN A 49 -17.31 26.25 1.28
CA ASN A 49 -18.70 25.92 0.99
C ASN A 49 -18.82 24.56 0.28
N GLY A 50 -17.88 24.23 -0.61
CA GLY A 50 -17.83 22.89 -1.20
C GLY A 50 -17.64 21.77 -0.18
N PHE A 51 -16.77 21.98 0.82
CA PHE A 51 -16.59 21.02 1.90
C PHE A 51 -17.76 20.99 2.90
N ARG A 52 -18.47 22.11 3.07
CA ARG A 52 -19.71 22.18 3.87
C ARG A 52 -20.81 21.36 3.20
N ASP A 53 -21.02 21.54 1.89
CA ASP A 53 -22.01 20.79 1.13
C ASP A 53 -21.73 19.28 1.16
N SER A 54 -20.46 18.87 1.21
CA SER A 54 -20.07 17.46 1.31
C SER A 54 -20.03 16.93 2.74
N GLY A 55 -20.36 17.75 3.75
CA GLY A 55 -20.32 17.38 5.17
C GLY A 55 -18.91 17.14 5.74
N MET A 56 -17.85 17.54 5.03
CA MET A 56 -16.45 17.39 5.45
C MET A 56 -15.94 18.58 6.27
N TYR A 57 -16.64 19.71 6.21
CA TYR A 57 -16.35 20.91 6.98
C TYR A 57 -17.53 21.24 7.92
N PRO A 58 -17.28 21.59 9.20
CA PRO A 58 -15.97 21.76 9.83
C PRO A 58 -15.26 20.42 10.08
N PRO A 59 -13.91 20.40 10.06
CA PRO A 59 -13.15 19.17 10.27
C PRO A 59 -13.39 18.61 11.67
N ASN A 60 -14.00 17.44 11.75
CA ASN A 60 -14.19 16.73 13.01
C ASN A 60 -13.02 15.76 13.25
N GLN A 61 -12.07 16.16 14.08
CA GLN A 61 -10.90 15.34 14.41
C GLN A 61 -11.26 14.03 15.10
N LEU A 62 -12.37 13.99 15.84
CA LEU A 62 -12.84 12.78 16.53
C LEU A 62 -13.41 11.73 15.56
N ALA A 63 -13.81 12.15 14.36
CA ALA A 63 -14.29 11.23 13.32
C ALA A 63 -13.15 10.55 12.55
N ILE A 64 -11.89 10.95 12.77
CA ILE A 64 -10.73 10.46 12.04
C ILE A 64 -10.06 9.36 12.87
N ASP A 65 -10.20 8.11 12.42
CA ASP A 65 -9.50 6.97 13.00
C ASP A 65 -8.04 6.93 12.52
N GLN A 66 -7.11 7.22 13.43
CA GLN A 66 -5.68 7.29 13.15
C GLN A 66 -5.11 5.93 12.70
N GLN A 67 -5.71 4.82 13.12
CA GLN A 67 -5.27 3.49 12.70
C GLN A 67 -5.51 3.28 11.19
N LYS A 68 -6.57 3.87 10.64
CA LYS A 68 -6.87 3.82 9.19
C LYS A 68 -5.99 4.74 8.35
N LEU A 69 -5.27 5.66 8.99
CA LEU A 69 -4.31 6.55 8.34
C LEU A 69 -2.90 5.96 8.31
N GLN A 70 -2.68 4.77 8.90
CA GLN A 70 -1.37 4.12 8.85
C GLN A 70 -1.01 3.76 7.39
N PRO A 71 0.26 3.92 7.00
CA PRO A 71 0.71 3.50 5.68
C PRO A 71 0.47 1.99 5.51
N ALA A 72 0.19 1.58 4.27
CA ALA A 72 0.13 0.16 3.96
C ALA A 72 1.49 -0.49 4.24
N GLU A 73 1.51 -1.77 4.61
CA GLU A 73 2.73 -2.54 4.89
C GLU A 73 3.74 -2.50 3.73
N VAL A 74 3.24 -2.35 2.50
CA VAL A 74 4.05 -2.21 1.27
C VAL A 74 4.82 -0.88 1.23
N TYR A 75 4.36 0.13 1.95
CA TYR A 75 4.87 1.50 1.95
C TYR A 75 5.73 1.84 3.17
N GLU A 76 6.21 0.82 3.88
CA GLU A 76 7.28 0.98 4.86
C GLU A 76 8.46 1.69 4.18
N PRO A 77 8.86 2.89 4.64
CA PRO A 77 10.02 3.56 4.08
C PRO A 77 11.21 2.59 4.15
N ILE A 78 12.00 2.55 3.08
CA ILE A 78 13.17 1.69 2.94
C ILE A 78 14.30 2.27 3.81
N ASP A 79 14.04 2.40 5.11
CA ASP A 79 15.01 2.81 6.10
C ASP A 79 15.32 1.59 6.95
N LYS A 80 16.39 0.89 6.52
CA LYS A 80 17.19 -0.04 7.32
C LYS A 80 16.40 -1.08 8.13
N LYS A 81 15.59 -1.91 7.45
CA LYS A 81 15.30 -3.23 8.03
C LYS A 81 16.60 -4.03 8.01
N GLU A 82 17.23 -4.15 9.18
CA GLU A 82 18.30 -5.12 9.41
C GLU A 82 17.87 -6.45 8.80
N ILE A 83 18.74 -6.99 7.95
CA ILE A 83 18.56 -8.27 7.28
C ILE A 83 18.57 -9.35 8.38
N LYS A 84 17.40 -9.60 8.99
CA LYS A 84 17.13 -10.79 9.82
C LYS A 84 16.93 -11.97 8.87
N SER A 85 18.00 -12.32 8.15
CA SER A 85 17.99 -13.35 7.13
C SER A 85 18.50 -14.64 7.74
N SER A 86 17.63 -15.64 7.76
CA SER A 86 17.87 -17.06 8.07
C SER A 86 19.05 -17.69 7.32
N TYR A 87 19.69 -16.96 6.41
CA TYR A 87 20.87 -17.36 5.63
C TYR A 87 22.21 -17.03 6.33
N LEU A 88 22.20 -16.17 7.37
CA LEU A 88 23.40 -15.82 8.14
C LEU A 88 24.05 -17.03 8.86
N PRO A 89 23.31 -17.95 9.50
CA PRO A 89 23.89 -19.13 10.16
C PRO A 89 24.68 -20.02 9.19
N ILE A 90 24.14 -20.25 8.00
CA ILE A 90 24.72 -21.14 6.97
C ILE A 90 25.99 -20.52 6.38
N ALA A 91 25.95 -19.22 6.06
CA ALA A 91 27.13 -18.51 5.56
C ALA A 91 28.27 -18.46 6.60
N ASN A 92 27.95 -18.27 7.89
CA ASN A 92 28.94 -18.29 8.97
C ASN A 92 29.55 -19.68 9.17
N GLN A 93 28.76 -20.75 8.97
CA GLN A 93 29.25 -22.13 9.05
C GLN A 93 30.18 -22.49 7.89
N MET A 94 29.80 -22.14 6.65
CA MET A 94 30.64 -22.37 5.47
C MET A 94 31.97 -21.59 5.58
N ALA A 95 31.91 -20.33 5.98
CA ALA A 95 33.10 -19.51 6.16
C ALA A 95 34.03 -20.03 7.27
N LEU A 96 33.48 -20.64 8.33
CA LEU A 96 34.26 -21.29 9.38
C LEU A 96 34.93 -22.56 8.85
N GLN A 97 34.19 -23.41 8.13
CA GLN A 97 34.72 -24.65 7.57
C GLN A 97 35.86 -24.38 6.57
N SER A 98 35.68 -23.46 5.63
CA SER A 98 36.74 -23.11 4.67
C SER A 98 37.98 -22.54 5.35
N LEU A 99 37.84 -21.83 6.47
CA LEU A 99 38.96 -21.28 7.22
C LEU A 99 39.69 -22.36 8.02
N GLU A 100 38.98 -23.38 8.52
CA GLU A 100 39.59 -24.54 9.18
C GLU A 100 40.32 -25.46 8.18
N GLU A 101 39.82 -25.60 6.95
CA GLU A 101 40.48 -26.40 5.91
C GLU A 101 41.81 -25.80 5.42
N GLU A 102 41.96 -24.48 5.45
CA GLU A 102 43.18 -23.77 5.01
C GLU A 102 44.24 -23.66 6.13
N LEU A 103 43.86 -23.85 7.39
CA LEU A 103 44.76 -23.75 8.54
C LEU A 103 45.42 -25.11 8.82
N ASP A 104 46.73 -25.12 9.05
CA ASP A 104 47.44 -26.32 9.47
C ASP A 104 46.84 -26.91 10.77
N GLU A 105 46.78 -28.24 10.84
CA GLU A 105 46.17 -28.98 11.96
C GLU A 105 46.82 -28.64 13.33
N GLU A 106 48.12 -28.34 13.33
CA GLU A 106 48.85 -27.92 14.53
C GLU A 106 48.40 -26.52 15.02
N ILE A 107 48.06 -25.62 14.10
CA ILE A 107 47.59 -24.27 14.40
C ILE A 107 46.15 -24.32 14.93
N LEU A 108 45.30 -25.16 14.32
CA LEU A 108 43.93 -25.38 14.81
C LEU A 108 43.90 -25.94 16.23
N LYS A 109 44.75 -26.93 16.52
CA LYS A 109 44.85 -27.50 17.86
C LYS A 109 45.29 -26.44 18.88
N LYS A 110 46.27 -25.61 18.51
CA LYS A 110 46.70 -24.46 19.33
C LYS A 110 45.55 -23.48 19.56
N TYR A 111 44.79 -23.11 18.52
CA TYR A 111 43.65 -22.21 18.64
C TYR A 111 42.53 -22.80 19.50
N GLN A 112 42.26 -24.10 19.41
CA GLN A 112 41.25 -24.79 20.20
C GLN A 112 41.63 -24.84 21.68
N THR A 113 42.84 -25.28 22.02
CA THR A 113 43.33 -25.31 23.39
C THR A 113 43.28 -23.91 24.01
N ARG A 114 43.71 -22.88 23.27
CA ARG A 114 43.70 -21.49 23.76
C ARG A 114 42.29 -20.91 23.92
N PHE A 115 41.37 -21.31 23.05
CA PHE A 115 39.96 -20.95 23.18
C PHE A 115 39.31 -21.60 24.42
N GLU A 116 39.69 -22.84 24.76
CA GLU A 116 39.20 -23.54 25.94
C GLU A 116 39.80 -22.99 27.24
N GLU A 117 41.07 -22.59 27.22
CA GLU A 117 41.76 -21.94 28.34
C GLU A 117 41.37 -20.46 28.52
N GLY A 118 40.65 -19.86 27.56
CA GLY A 118 40.18 -18.47 27.64
C GLY A 118 41.25 -17.41 27.33
N TYR A 119 42.35 -17.78 26.68
CA TYR A 119 43.41 -16.85 26.30
C TYR A 119 43.16 -16.24 24.93
N ASP A 120 43.20 -14.90 24.87
CA ASP A 120 43.09 -14.16 23.61
C ASP A 120 44.47 -13.94 23.00
N LEU A 121 44.74 -14.59 21.86
CA LEU A 121 45.85 -14.20 21.00
C LEU A 121 45.47 -12.88 20.31
N ILE A 122 45.70 -11.77 21.01
CA ILE A 122 45.32 -10.41 20.56
C ILE A 122 46.09 -10.02 19.28
N GLU A 123 47.29 -10.58 19.11
CA GLU A 123 48.19 -10.24 18.01
C GLU A 123 47.84 -10.92 16.68
N ASP A 124 47.07 -12.01 16.69
CA ASP A 124 46.79 -12.79 15.49
C ASP A 124 45.40 -12.45 14.90
N PRO A 125 45.35 -11.79 13.72
CA PRO A 125 44.10 -11.45 13.06
C PRO A 125 43.28 -12.69 12.65
N LEU A 126 43.94 -13.82 12.34
CA LEU A 126 43.29 -15.07 11.94
C LEU A 126 42.61 -15.73 13.14
N TYR A 127 43.29 -15.79 14.29
CA TYR A 127 42.68 -16.27 15.53
C TYR A 127 41.45 -15.43 15.91
N ARG A 128 41.52 -14.11 15.77
CA ARG A 128 40.40 -13.21 16.06
C ARG A 128 39.21 -13.45 15.11
N ALA A 129 39.46 -13.68 13.83
CA ALA A 129 38.43 -14.00 12.85
C ALA A 129 37.78 -15.36 13.16
N TRP A 130 38.59 -16.40 13.39
CA TRP A 130 38.14 -17.74 13.77
C TRP A 130 37.34 -17.73 15.07
N LYS A 131 37.82 -17.06 16.13
CA LYS A 131 37.12 -16.90 17.40
C LYS A 131 35.74 -16.24 17.21
N LYS A 132 35.67 -15.17 16.42
CA LYS A 132 34.41 -14.47 16.12
C LYS A 132 33.43 -15.36 15.37
N LEU A 133 33.88 -16.11 14.37
CA LEU A 133 33.05 -17.05 13.61
C LEU A 133 32.56 -18.20 14.49
N LYS A 134 33.45 -18.82 15.28
CA LYS A 134 33.10 -19.89 16.22
C LYS A 134 32.06 -19.45 17.25
N CYS A 135 32.19 -18.23 17.80
CA CYS A 135 31.21 -17.68 18.73
C CYS A 135 29.86 -17.42 18.07
N LYS A 136 29.83 -16.90 16.83
CA LYS A 136 28.60 -16.67 16.07
C LYS A 136 27.87 -17.98 15.73
N THR A 137 28.62 -19.01 15.34
CA THR A 137 28.06 -20.34 15.03
C THR A 137 27.55 -21.05 16.29
N LYS A 138 28.29 -21.02 17.41
CA LYS A 138 27.82 -21.57 18.71
C LYS A 138 26.61 -20.83 19.26
N ALA A 139 26.54 -19.51 19.08
CA ALA A 139 25.37 -18.73 19.48
C ALA A 139 24.13 -19.07 18.64
N SER A 140 24.32 -19.38 17.35
CA SER A 140 23.24 -19.76 16.43
C SER A 140 22.69 -21.17 16.66
N LEU A 141 23.49 -22.09 17.20
CA LEU A 141 23.10 -23.49 17.49
C LEU A 141 22.21 -23.67 18.74
N ARG A 142 21.85 -22.59 19.45
CA ARG A 142 20.92 -22.66 20.59
C ARG A 142 19.44 -22.73 20.20
N VAL A 143 19.11 -22.74 18.91
CA VAL A 143 17.74 -22.99 18.41
C VAL A 143 17.67 -24.45 17.92
N PRO A 144 16.81 -25.32 18.50
CA PRO A 144 16.69 -26.71 18.12
C PRO A 144 16.27 -26.88 16.66
N LEU A 145 17.01 -27.71 15.93
CA LEU A 145 16.77 -28.12 14.55
C LEU A 145 15.78 -29.30 14.57
N GLN A 146 14.47 -29.03 14.51
CA GLN A 146 13.46 -30.10 14.41
C GLN A 146 12.40 -29.93 13.30
N ASP A 147 12.39 -28.86 12.51
CA ASP A 147 11.31 -28.62 11.53
C ASP A 147 11.70 -28.76 10.04
N LEU A 148 12.83 -29.41 9.71
CA LEU A 148 13.25 -29.57 8.30
C LEU A 148 12.98 -30.95 7.68
N THR A 149 12.16 -31.79 8.32
CA THR A 149 11.64 -33.01 7.68
C THR A 149 10.14 -32.87 7.40
N ASN A 150 9.76 -31.93 6.54
CA ASN A 150 8.54 -32.09 5.77
C ASN A 150 8.79 -31.71 4.31
N VAL A 151 9.31 -32.69 3.58
CA VAL A 151 9.38 -32.67 2.12
C VAL A 151 8.05 -33.18 1.59
N GLN A 152 7.17 -32.28 1.16
CA GLN A 152 6.05 -32.63 0.28
C GLN A 152 6.20 -31.89 -1.06
N LYS A 153 6.90 -32.59 -1.96
CA LYS A 153 6.75 -32.69 -3.42
C LYS A 153 5.83 -31.67 -4.15
N PRO A 154 6.34 -30.90 -5.14
CA PRO A 154 5.51 -30.09 -6.03
C PRO A 154 4.85 -30.99 -7.10
N SER A 155 3.53 -30.88 -7.27
CA SER A 155 2.81 -31.42 -8.43
C SER A 155 2.16 -30.28 -9.21
N GLU A 156 2.34 -30.35 -10.52
CA GLU A 156 2.04 -29.41 -11.62
C GLU A 156 0.60 -28.85 -11.73
N PRO A 157 0.43 -27.76 -12.51
CA PRO A 157 -0.84 -27.04 -12.65
C PRO A 157 -1.74 -27.66 -13.73
N PRO A 158 -3.08 -27.65 -13.56
CA PRO A 158 -4.00 -27.91 -14.66
C PRO A 158 -4.44 -26.59 -15.33
N GLY A 159 -4.29 -26.56 -16.66
CA GLY A 159 -4.86 -25.53 -17.52
C GLY A 159 -6.38 -25.58 -17.64
N LEU A 160 -6.91 -24.39 -17.95
CA LEU A 160 -8.02 -24.07 -18.85
C LEU A 160 -8.78 -25.27 -19.50
N PHE A 161 -10.07 -25.47 -19.15
CA PHE A 161 -11.24 -25.45 -20.04
C PHE A 161 -12.54 -25.81 -19.28
N ASP A 162 -13.63 -25.18 -19.73
CA ASP A 162 -15.05 -25.24 -19.35
C ASP A 162 -15.59 -26.53 -18.74
N GLN A 163 -16.46 -26.41 -17.71
CA GLN A 163 -17.88 -26.82 -17.76
C GLN A 163 -18.72 -26.01 -16.74
N THR A 164 -19.91 -25.60 -17.15
CA THR A 164 -20.98 -24.98 -16.34
C THR A 164 -21.57 -25.95 -15.31
N PRO A 165 -22.21 -25.43 -14.24
CA PRO A 165 -23.62 -25.80 -14.08
C PRO A 165 -24.54 -24.63 -13.67
N HIS A 166 -25.73 -24.63 -14.27
CA HIS A 166 -26.91 -23.90 -13.83
C HIS A 166 -27.25 -24.13 -12.34
N SER A 167 -27.63 -23.07 -11.62
CA SER A 167 -28.95 -22.98 -10.96
C SER A 167 -29.07 -21.77 -10.01
N LYS A 168 -29.89 -20.80 -10.45
CA LYS A 168 -30.82 -19.93 -9.66
C LYS A 168 -30.25 -18.76 -8.86
N GLU A 169 -30.05 -17.63 -9.55
CA GLU A 169 -30.19 -16.30 -8.95
C GLU A 169 -31.69 -15.92 -8.81
N PRO A 170 -32.14 -15.34 -7.68
CA PRO A 170 -33.43 -14.68 -7.63
C PRO A 170 -33.38 -13.35 -8.39
N VAL A 171 -34.28 -13.19 -9.35
CA VAL A 171 -34.39 -12.04 -10.24
C VAL A 171 -34.80 -10.80 -9.44
N LEU A 172 -34.01 -9.73 -9.56
CA LEU A 172 -34.18 -8.41 -8.91
C LEU A 172 -35.49 -7.65 -9.23
N LYS A 173 -36.44 -8.29 -9.92
CA LYS A 173 -37.73 -7.71 -10.36
C LYS A 173 -38.85 -7.91 -9.35
N ASP A 174 -38.68 -8.78 -8.35
CA ASP A 174 -39.69 -9.08 -7.35
C ASP A 174 -39.77 -8.06 -6.20
N PHE A 175 -38.74 -7.19 -6.06
CA PHE A 175 -38.65 -6.23 -4.95
C PHE A 175 -38.92 -4.76 -5.33
N LEU A 176 -39.22 -4.47 -6.61
CA LEU A 176 -39.46 -3.11 -7.08
C LEU A 176 -40.84 -3.00 -7.74
N GLN A 177 -41.90 -3.03 -6.94
CA GLN A 177 -43.20 -2.49 -7.32
C GLN A 177 -43.32 -1.06 -6.79
N LEU A 178 -43.01 -0.11 -7.68
CA LEU A 178 -43.29 1.31 -7.46
C LEU A 178 -44.81 1.54 -7.58
N PRO A 179 -45.43 2.34 -6.69
CA PRO A 179 -46.84 2.69 -6.81
C PRO A 179 -47.10 3.51 -8.09
N THR A 180 -48.00 3.02 -8.94
CA THR A 180 -48.43 3.68 -10.17
C THR A 180 -49.26 4.93 -9.85
N LYS A 181 -49.02 6.02 -10.60
CA LYS A 181 -49.57 7.36 -10.36
C LYS A 181 -51.11 7.54 -10.46
N ASP A 182 -51.88 6.46 -10.60
CA ASP A 182 -53.34 6.53 -10.74
C ASP A 182 -54.14 6.38 -9.44
N GLN A 183 -53.49 6.19 -8.28
CA GLN A 183 -54.18 6.09 -6.98
C GLN A 183 -54.16 7.37 -6.12
N ALA A 184 -53.63 8.49 -6.62
CA ALA A 184 -53.58 9.75 -5.85
C ALA A 184 -54.70 10.76 -6.19
N ARG A 185 -55.79 10.34 -6.84
CA ARG A 185 -56.90 11.23 -7.20
C ARG A 185 -58.28 10.63 -6.91
N LYS A 186 -58.54 10.37 -5.63
CA LYS A 186 -59.85 10.22 -4.95
C LYS A 186 -59.44 10.07 -3.49
N GLU A 187 -59.31 11.15 -2.73
CA GLU A 187 -60.38 11.61 -1.86
C GLU A 187 -60.15 13.09 -1.50
N LYS A 188 -61.08 13.95 -1.93
CA LYS A 188 -61.37 15.20 -1.23
C LYS A 188 -62.83 15.10 -0.81
N PRO A 189 -63.17 14.98 0.48
CA PRO A 189 -64.53 15.21 0.92
C PRO A 189 -64.82 16.72 0.82
N ALA A 190 -65.87 17.03 0.07
CA ALA A 190 -66.52 18.32 0.10
C ALA A 190 -67.16 18.51 1.49
N VAL A 191 -66.77 19.58 2.19
CA VAL A 191 -67.59 20.12 3.28
C VAL A 191 -68.32 21.31 2.70
N ALA A 192 -69.65 21.19 2.64
CA ALA A 192 -70.58 22.21 2.23
C ALA A 192 -71.35 22.69 3.47
N ILE A 193 -71.41 24.03 3.58
CA ILE A 193 -72.29 24.87 4.42
C ILE A 193 -71.97 24.89 5.91
#